data_AF-A0A926WVS4-F1
#
_entry.id   AF-A0A926WVS4-F1
#
_cell.length_a   1.000
_cell.length_b   1.000
_cell.length_c   1.000
_cell.angle_alpha   90.00
_cell.angle_beta   90.00
_cell.angle_gamma   90.00
#
_symmetry.space_group_name_H-M   'P 1'
#
loop_
_entity.id
_entity.type
_entity.pdbx_description
1 polymer ?
#
loop_
_entity_poly.entity_id
_entity_poly.type
_entity_poly.pdbx_seq_one_letter_code
_entity_poly.pdbx_strand_id
1 'polypeptide(L)'
;MISNLVQQPDNSTEEQRLILNNVSWEQYETLRATLDDIPGLRMTYLEGTLEIMSPSLQHELDKKAIARLIEIYALETDIDLTGYGSTTFRKQIKARGLEPDECYCFGQLKEVPDIAIEVILSSGGIDKLSVYKGLGIPEVWFWQNNKFTVYRLRQQGYELINCSEFLPKLDLSVLAQYVKSPSQTQAVKAYRDTLRQK
;
A
#
# COMPACT_ATOMS: atom_id res chain seq x y z
N MET A 1 -6.77 -9.39 40.93
CA MET A 1 -7.70 -8.88 39.91
C MET A 1 -6.97 -7.78 39.14
N ILE A 2 -6.29 -8.14 38.06
CA ILE A 2 -5.67 -7.17 37.17
C ILE A 2 -6.68 -6.97 36.04
N SER A 3 -7.43 -5.87 36.13
CA SER A 3 -8.51 -5.56 35.21
C SER A 3 -7.95 -5.18 33.84
N ASN A 4 -8.59 -5.71 32.80
CA ASN A 4 -8.32 -5.49 31.39
C ASN A 4 -8.07 -4.01 31.05
N LEU A 5 -6.89 -3.73 30.49
CA LEU A 5 -6.57 -2.54 29.70
C LEU A 5 -6.39 -2.89 28.22
N VAL A 6 -7.15 -3.89 27.74
CA VAL A 6 -7.41 -3.96 26.29
C VAL A 6 -8.53 -2.97 26.04
N GLN A 7 -8.15 -1.76 25.65
CA GLN A 7 -9.10 -0.82 25.05
C GLN A 7 -9.79 -1.54 23.88
N GLN A 8 -11.12 -1.46 23.85
CA GLN A 8 -11.91 -1.86 22.69
C GLN A 8 -11.36 -1.14 21.45
N PRO A 9 -11.41 -1.76 20.25
CA PRO A 9 -10.96 -1.09 19.04
C PRO A 9 -11.72 0.23 18.91
N ASP A 10 -10.98 1.32 19.01
CA ASP A 10 -11.50 2.66 18.82
C ASP A 10 -12.10 2.69 17.42
N ASN A 11 -13.39 3.00 17.32
CA ASN A 11 -14.12 3.19 16.05
C ASN A 11 -13.69 4.52 15.41
N SER A 12 -12.41 4.89 15.60
CA SER A 12 -11.78 6.07 15.06
C SER A 12 -11.85 5.99 13.54
N THR A 13 -12.52 6.98 12.99
CA THR A 13 -12.60 7.20 11.54
C THR A 13 -11.26 7.68 10.97
N GLU A 14 -10.29 7.98 11.83
CA GLU A 14 -9.02 8.60 11.50
C GLU A 14 -7.84 7.64 11.74
N GLU A 15 -6.85 7.70 10.85
CA GLU A 15 -5.61 6.95 11.00
C GLU A 15 -4.80 7.52 12.18
N GLN A 16 -4.29 6.65 13.05
CA GLN A 16 -3.39 7.08 14.12
C GLN A 16 -1.94 6.94 13.66
N ARG A 17 -1.14 7.99 13.84
CA ARG A 17 0.26 8.02 13.44
C ARG A 17 1.15 8.56 14.55
N LEU A 18 2.28 7.90 14.76
CA LEU A 18 3.36 8.33 15.63
C LEU A 18 4.64 8.44 14.82
N ILE A 19 5.30 9.60 14.88
CA ILE A 19 6.59 9.84 14.22
C ILE A 19 7.66 10.00 15.29
N LEU A 20 8.70 9.18 15.20
CA LEU A 20 9.88 9.19 16.05
C LEU A 20 11.09 9.59 15.23
N ASN A 21 11.86 10.57 15.70
CA ASN A 21 13.08 11.04 15.05
C ASN A 21 14.32 10.54 15.80
N ASN A 22 15.46 10.54 15.12
CA ASN A 22 16.75 10.08 15.64
C ASN A 22 16.73 8.61 16.09
N VAL A 23 15.97 7.77 15.40
CA VAL A 23 15.89 6.32 15.62
C VAL A 23 16.98 5.64 14.81
N SER A 24 17.96 5.04 15.47
CA SER A 24 19.00 4.26 14.79
C SER A 24 18.42 3.03 14.10
N TRP A 25 19.15 2.45 13.14
CA TRP A 25 18.72 1.21 12.49
C TRP A 25 18.50 0.07 13.50
N GLU A 26 19.41 -0.08 14.47
CA GLU A 26 19.31 -1.09 15.52
C GLU A 26 18.07 -0.88 16.41
N GLN A 27 17.75 0.38 16.73
CA GLN A 27 16.52 0.72 17.46
C GLN A 27 15.27 0.40 16.64
N TYR A 28 15.28 0.68 15.33
CA TYR A 28 14.21 0.29 14.43
C TYR A 28 14.01 -1.24 14.40
N GLU A 29 15.09 -2.01 14.25
CA GLU A 29 15.00 -3.48 14.24
C GLU A 29 14.47 -4.03 15.57
N THR A 30 14.92 -3.47 16.70
CA THR A 30 14.46 -3.84 18.04
C THR A 30 12.98 -3.55 18.22
N LEU A 31 12.54 -2.33 17.86
CA LEU A 31 11.14 -1.95 17.93
C LEU A 31 10.31 -2.84 17.01
N ARG A 32 10.80 -3.15 15.81
CA ARG A 32 10.07 -4.00 14.88
C ARG A 32 9.89 -5.40 15.42
N ALA A 33 10.96 -6.04 15.90
CA ALA A 33 10.88 -7.37 16.50
C ALA A 33 9.95 -7.42 17.72
N THR A 34 9.82 -6.31 18.45
CA THR A 34 8.92 -6.20 19.61
C THR A 34 7.46 -6.03 19.20
N LEU A 35 7.20 -5.36 18.07
CA LEU A 35 5.85 -4.98 17.63
C LEU A 35 5.30 -5.87 16.51
N ASP A 36 6.10 -6.78 15.95
CA ASP A 36 5.74 -7.68 14.84
C ASP A 36 4.48 -8.50 15.15
N ASP A 37 4.31 -8.91 16.40
CA ASP A 37 3.18 -9.72 16.88
C ASP A 37 1.91 -8.88 17.15
N ILE A 38 1.97 -7.55 17.06
CA ILE A 38 0.81 -6.69 17.28
C ILE A 38 0.07 -6.50 15.95
N PRO A 39 -1.11 -7.12 15.78
CA PRO A 39 -1.84 -7.04 14.52
C PRO A 39 -2.29 -5.62 14.23
N GLY A 40 -2.18 -5.21 12.97
CA GLY A 40 -2.66 -3.90 12.51
C GLY A 40 -1.69 -2.75 12.72
N LEU A 41 -0.50 -2.95 13.29
CA LEU A 41 0.54 -1.92 13.29
C LEU A 41 1.42 -2.01 12.04
N ARG A 42 1.58 -0.87 11.37
CA ARG A 42 2.48 -0.68 10.22
C ARG A 42 3.65 0.18 10.63
N MET A 43 4.85 -0.17 10.17
CA MET A 43 6.07 0.58 10.45
C MET A 43 6.76 0.98 9.15
N THR A 44 7.04 2.27 9.00
CA THR A 44 7.85 2.81 7.91
C THR A 44 9.09 3.47 8.50
N TYR A 45 10.27 3.15 7.97
CA TYR A 45 11.54 3.70 8.40
C TYR A 45 12.29 4.35 7.23
N LEU A 46 12.76 5.58 7.44
CA LEU A 46 13.58 6.34 6.50
C LEU A 46 14.65 7.12 7.26
N GLU A 47 15.91 6.68 7.13
CA GLU A 47 17.10 7.49 7.48
C GLU A 47 17.04 8.19 8.85
N GLY A 48 16.64 7.46 9.89
CA GLY A 48 16.56 8.00 11.25
C GLY A 48 15.16 8.41 11.70
N THR A 49 14.18 8.43 10.80
CA THR A 49 12.78 8.67 11.11
C THR A 49 11.99 7.37 11.02
N LEU A 50 11.27 7.05 12.10
CA LEU A 50 10.36 5.92 12.20
C LEU A 50 8.92 6.44 12.32
N GLU A 51 8.06 5.99 11.41
CA GLU A 51 6.62 6.17 11.48
C GLU A 51 5.97 4.85 11.90
N ILE A 52 5.10 4.91 12.91
CA ILE A 52 4.23 3.82 13.32
C ILE A 52 2.79 4.27 13.05
N MET A 53 2.05 3.45 12.31
CA MET A 53 0.68 3.74 11.90
C MET A 53 -0.24 2.60 12.31
N SER A 54 -1.45 2.95 12.75
CA SER A 54 -2.59 2.03 12.83
C SER A 54 -3.61 2.41 11.75
N PRO A 55 -3.82 1.59 10.70
CA PRO A 55 -4.80 1.86 9.66
C PRO A 55 -6.23 1.92 10.21
N SER A 56 -7.04 2.84 9.69
CA SER A 56 -8.46 2.92 10.05
C SER A 56 -9.29 1.88 9.29
N LEU A 57 -10.54 1.67 9.71
CA LEU A 57 -11.48 0.80 8.97
C LEU A 57 -11.64 1.27 7.51
N GLN A 58 -11.72 2.58 7.27
CA GLN A 58 -11.85 3.12 5.91
C GLN A 58 -10.63 2.80 5.04
N HIS A 59 -9.43 2.82 5.63
CA HIS A 59 -8.20 2.45 4.95
C HIS A 59 -8.26 0.99 4.50
N GLU A 60 -8.63 0.08 5.41
CA GLU A 60 -8.77 -1.35 5.11
C GLU A 60 -9.85 -1.63 4.05
N LEU A 61 -10.97 -0.90 4.09
CA LEU A 61 -12.04 -1.02 3.10
C LEU A 61 -11.58 -0.59 1.70
N ASP A 62 -10.90 0.55 1.59
CA ASP A 62 -10.35 1.05 0.32
C ASP A 62 -9.30 0.10 -0.24
N LYS A 63 -8.32 -0.28 0.59
CA LYS A 63 -7.26 -1.23 0.23
C LYS A 63 -7.86 -2.53 -0.31
N LYS A 64 -8.84 -3.11 0.40
CA LYS A 64 -9.49 -4.35 -0.03
C LYS A 64 -10.29 -4.18 -1.31
N ALA A 65 -10.97 -3.05 -1.51
CA ALA A 65 -11.70 -2.77 -2.74
C ALA A 65 -10.75 -2.64 -3.93
N ILE A 66 -9.65 -1.90 -3.79
CA ILE A 66 -8.62 -1.71 -4.82
C ILE A 66 -8.04 -3.07 -5.23
N ALA A 67 -7.64 -3.89 -4.26
CA ALA A 67 -7.07 -5.22 -4.53
C ALA A 67 -8.02 -6.08 -5.37
N ARG A 68 -9.29 -6.18 -4.95
CA ARG A 68 -10.32 -6.96 -5.66
C ARG A 68 -10.59 -6.44 -7.07
N LEU A 69 -10.52 -5.13 -7.29
CA LEU A 69 -10.73 -4.52 -8.60
C LEU A 69 -9.54 -4.75 -9.54
N ILE A 70 -8.30 -4.70 -9.03
CA ILE A 70 -7.11 -5.02 -9.82
C ILE A 70 -7.08 -6.51 -10.16
N GLU A 71 -7.40 -7.38 -9.21
CA GLU A 71 -7.42 -8.84 -9.41
C GLU A 71 -8.48 -9.28 -10.43
N ILE A 72 -9.69 -8.69 -10.39
CA ILE A 72 -10.69 -8.99 -11.43
C ILE A 72 -10.27 -8.46 -12.80
N TYR A 73 -9.57 -7.32 -12.86
CA TYR A 73 -9.01 -6.83 -14.11
C TYR A 73 -7.97 -7.79 -14.68
N ALA A 74 -7.04 -8.26 -13.84
CA ALA A 74 -6.02 -9.22 -14.24
C ALA A 74 -6.65 -10.52 -14.77
N LEU A 75 -7.68 -11.02 -14.08
CA LEU A 75 -8.44 -12.19 -14.52
C LEU A 75 -9.14 -11.99 -15.87
N GLU A 76 -9.81 -10.85 -16.09
CA GLU A 76 -10.51 -10.58 -17.36
C GLU A 76 -9.56 -10.30 -18.53
N THR A 77 -8.32 -9.92 -18.24
CA THR A 77 -7.31 -9.59 -19.26
C THR A 77 -6.24 -10.66 -19.45
N ASP A 78 -6.41 -11.82 -18.79
CA ASP A 78 -5.48 -12.96 -18.83
C ASP A 78 -4.03 -12.56 -18.44
N ILE A 79 -3.92 -11.70 -17.43
CA ILE A 79 -2.64 -11.28 -16.85
C ILE A 79 -2.37 -12.12 -15.61
N ASP A 80 -1.27 -12.88 -15.64
CA ASP A 80 -0.78 -13.62 -14.48
C ASP A 80 -0.21 -12.66 -13.43
N LEU A 81 -0.94 -12.45 -12.34
CA LEU A 81 -0.66 -11.45 -11.32
C LEU A 81 -0.72 -12.07 -9.92
N THR A 82 0.40 -12.02 -9.20
CA THR A 82 0.53 -12.50 -7.82
C THR A 82 0.51 -11.31 -6.86
N GLY A 83 -0.56 -11.18 -6.06
CA GLY A 83 -0.78 -10.09 -5.09
C GLY A 83 -0.47 -10.46 -3.63
N TYR A 84 -0.01 -9.48 -2.84
CA TYR A 84 0.29 -9.61 -1.41
C TYR A 84 0.47 -8.22 -0.72
N GLY A 85 0.11 -8.09 0.57
CA GLY A 85 -0.01 -6.77 1.24
C GLY A 85 0.45 -6.69 2.70
N SER A 86 1.30 -7.61 3.14
CA SER A 86 1.80 -7.66 4.53
C SER A 86 3.28 -8.02 4.65
N THR A 87 4.01 -8.02 3.54
CA THR A 87 5.44 -8.32 3.53
C THR A 87 6.24 -7.04 3.75
N THR A 88 7.07 -7.03 4.79
CA THR A 88 8.01 -5.94 5.04
C THR A 88 9.21 -6.04 4.09
N PHE A 89 9.42 -5.00 3.28
CA PHE A 89 10.62 -4.85 2.47
C PHE A 89 11.63 -3.96 3.19
N ARG A 90 12.88 -4.39 3.25
CA ARG A 90 13.93 -3.68 4.00
C ARG A 90 15.30 -3.77 3.33
N LYS A 91 16.06 -2.68 3.41
CA LYS A 91 17.47 -2.62 3.01
C LYS A 91 18.26 -1.82 4.03
N GLN A 92 18.97 -2.51 4.91
CA GLN A 92 19.81 -1.90 5.96
C GLN A 92 20.84 -0.91 5.38
N ILE A 93 21.52 -1.28 4.29
CA ILE A 93 22.49 -0.41 3.60
C ILE A 93 21.87 0.92 3.16
N LYS A 94 20.55 0.95 2.95
CA LYS A 94 19.80 2.16 2.55
C LYS A 94 19.02 2.79 3.70
N ALA A 95 19.12 2.25 4.92
CA ALA A 95 18.39 2.70 6.11
C ALA A 95 16.88 2.89 5.84
N ARG A 96 16.27 1.90 5.18
CA ARG A 96 14.88 1.94 4.69
C ARG A 96 14.15 0.64 4.98
N GLY A 97 12.89 0.75 5.39
CA GLY A 97 11.99 -0.39 5.56
C GLY A 97 10.53 0.04 5.55
N LEU A 98 9.66 -0.71 4.86
CA LEU A 98 8.21 -0.45 4.88
C LEU A 98 7.41 -1.70 4.49
N GLU A 99 6.11 -1.66 4.77
CA GLU A 99 5.12 -2.63 4.29
C GLU A 99 4.14 -1.93 3.34
N PRO A 100 4.10 -2.28 2.04
CA PRO A 100 3.07 -1.78 1.15
C PRO A 100 1.68 -2.19 1.64
N ASP A 101 0.67 -1.36 1.36
CA ASP A 101 -0.70 -1.75 1.63
C ASP A 101 -1.12 -2.92 0.73
N GLU A 102 -0.73 -2.85 -0.54
CA GLU A 102 -0.86 -3.95 -1.50
C GLU A 102 0.30 -3.89 -2.49
N CYS A 103 0.76 -5.03 -3.00
CA CYS A 103 1.77 -5.07 -4.05
C CYS A 103 1.63 -6.32 -4.93
N TYR A 104 2.17 -6.25 -6.13
CA TYR A 104 1.98 -7.26 -7.16
C TYR A 104 3.27 -7.61 -7.90
N CYS A 105 3.44 -8.89 -8.18
CA CYS A 105 4.41 -9.42 -9.14
C CYS A 105 3.68 -9.97 -10.36
N PHE A 106 4.21 -9.71 -11.56
CA PHE A 106 3.79 -10.42 -12.77
C PHE A 106 4.40 -11.81 -12.78
N GLY A 107 3.54 -12.82 -12.95
CA GLY A 107 3.91 -14.21 -12.82
C GLY A 107 4.28 -14.57 -11.38
N GLN A 108 5.42 -15.22 -11.21
CA GLN A 108 5.89 -15.71 -9.91
C GLN A 108 6.36 -14.59 -8.98
N LEU A 109 6.38 -14.90 -7.68
CA LEU A 109 6.88 -14.00 -6.64
C LEU A 109 8.35 -13.62 -6.89
N LYS A 110 8.63 -12.32 -6.82
CA LYS A 110 9.98 -11.74 -6.97
C LYS A 110 10.49 -11.26 -5.62
N GLU A 111 11.79 -10.98 -5.54
CA GLU A 111 12.39 -10.34 -4.35
C GLU A 111 11.78 -8.95 -4.09
N VAL A 112 11.43 -8.25 -5.16
CA VAL A 112 10.86 -6.90 -5.16
C VAL A 112 9.65 -6.90 -6.09
N PRO A 113 8.48 -6.40 -5.64
CA PRO A 113 7.27 -6.35 -6.47
C PRO A 113 7.46 -5.40 -7.65
N ASP A 114 6.70 -5.64 -8.72
CA ASP A 114 6.66 -4.75 -9.89
C ASP A 114 5.86 -3.48 -9.57
N ILE A 115 4.76 -3.62 -8.84
CA ILE A 115 3.84 -2.55 -8.44
C ILE A 115 3.65 -2.60 -6.93
N ALA A 116 3.79 -1.45 -6.26
CA ALA A 116 3.30 -1.25 -4.90
C ALA A 116 2.18 -0.21 -4.87
N ILE A 117 1.25 -0.34 -3.93
CA ILE A 117 0.07 0.51 -3.79
C ILE A 117 -0.01 0.99 -2.34
N GLU A 118 -0.36 2.27 -2.19
CA GLU A 118 -0.50 2.97 -0.93
C GLU A 118 -1.87 3.67 -0.86
N VAL A 119 -2.59 3.45 0.22
CA VAL A 119 -3.84 4.14 0.56
C VAL A 119 -3.53 5.28 1.51
N ILE A 120 -3.76 6.51 1.06
CA ILE A 120 -3.47 7.73 1.83
C ILE A 120 -4.77 8.44 2.17
N LEU A 121 -5.22 8.31 3.43
CA LEU A 121 -6.41 9.03 3.91
C LEU A 121 -6.07 10.35 4.59
N SER A 122 -4.96 10.40 5.34
CA SER A 122 -4.49 11.62 6.00
C SER A 122 -3.13 12.08 5.45
N SER A 123 -2.92 13.40 5.45
CA SER A 123 -1.66 14.02 5.05
C SER A 123 -0.60 13.96 6.16
N GLY A 124 0.67 14.06 5.78
CA GLY A 124 1.81 14.00 6.70
C GLY A 124 2.49 12.63 6.67
N GLY A 125 3.58 12.48 7.43
CA GLY A 125 4.33 11.23 7.51
C GLY A 125 5.63 11.23 6.70
N ILE A 126 6.25 10.04 6.63
CA ILE A 126 7.49 9.79 5.90
C ILE A 126 7.25 9.87 4.39
N ASP A 127 8.25 10.39 3.66
CA ASP A 127 8.28 10.34 2.20
C ASP A 127 8.41 8.88 1.71
N LYS A 128 7.27 8.23 1.49
CA LYS A 128 7.19 6.84 1.02
C LYS A 128 7.88 6.64 -0.33
N LEU A 129 7.85 7.62 -1.23
CA LEU A 129 8.56 7.53 -2.52
C LEU A 129 10.07 7.44 -2.30
N SER A 130 10.62 8.20 -1.35
CA SER A 130 12.01 8.05 -0.95
C SER A 130 12.29 6.64 -0.43
N VAL A 131 11.46 6.08 0.46
CA VAL A 131 11.67 4.71 0.95
C VAL A 131 11.67 3.71 -0.23
N TYR A 132 10.62 3.75 -1.06
CA TYR A 132 10.47 2.87 -2.22
C TYR A 132 11.60 3.01 -3.24
N LYS A 133 12.15 4.21 -3.45
CA LYS A 133 13.28 4.44 -4.36
C LYS A 133 14.52 3.68 -3.89
N GLY A 134 14.72 3.59 -2.57
CA GLY A 134 15.85 2.88 -1.99
C GLY A 134 15.65 1.36 -1.99
N LEU A 135 14.40 0.92 -1.90
CA LEU A 135 14.02 -0.48 -2.07
C LEU A 135 14.12 -0.93 -3.53
N GLY A 136 13.93 -0.01 -4.48
CA GLY A 136 14.01 -0.28 -5.90
C GLY A 136 12.70 -0.83 -6.48
N ILE A 137 11.56 -0.50 -5.86
CA ILE A 137 10.26 -0.85 -6.44
C ILE A 137 10.12 -0.14 -7.79
N PRO A 138 9.73 -0.82 -8.87
CA PRO A 138 9.67 -0.18 -10.17
C PRO A 138 8.49 0.79 -10.33
N GLU A 139 7.29 0.50 -9.82
CA GLU A 139 6.13 1.39 -9.93
C GLU A 139 5.37 1.49 -8.59
N VAL A 140 4.95 2.69 -8.19
CA VAL A 140 4.23 2.96 -6.95
C VAL A 140 2.97 3.76 -7.23
N TRP A 141 1.83 3.28 -6.74
CA TRP A 141 0.54 3.92 -6.91
C TRP A 141 0.05 4.47 -5.58
N PHE A 142 -0.40 5.73 -5.57
CA PHE A 142 -1.11 6.29 -4.42
C PHE A 142 -2.58 6.43 -4.73
N TRP A 143 -3.42 5.82 -3.90
CA TRP A 143 -4.83 6.12 -3.80
C TRP A 143 -5.02 7.23 -2.78
N GLN A 144 -5.38 8.42 -3.26
CA GLN A 144 -5.58 9.60 -2.42
C GLN A 144 -6.68 10.47 -3.02
N ASN A 145 -7.55 11.04 -2.18
CA ASN A 145 -8.64 11.93 -2.64
C ASN A 145 -9.48 11.34 -3.78
N ASN A 146 -9.78 10.03 -3.67
CA ASN A 146 -10.53 9.24 -4.65
C ASN A 146 -9.91 9.16 -6.04
N LYS A 147 -8.57 9.27 -6.13
CA LYS A 147 -7.83 9.20 -7.40
C LYS A 147 -6.56 8.38 -7.22
N PHE A 148 -6.15 7.73 -8.31
CA PHE A 148 -4.83 7.14 -8.40
C PHE A 148 -3.83 8.15 -8.96
N THR A 149 -2.64 8.18 -8.37
CA THR A 149 -1.44 8.78 -8.98
C THR A 149 -0.37 7.71 -9.10
N VAL A 150 0.30 7.65 -10.25
CA VAL A 150 1.24 6.57 -10.58
C VAL A 150 2.63 7.15 -10.73
N TYR A 151 3.57 6.58 -10.01
CA TYR A 151 4.98 6.96 -10.06
C TYR A 151 5.82 5.82 -10.57
N ARG A 152 6.73 6.11 -11.49
CA ARG A 152 7.61 5.13 -12.11
C ARG A 152 9.06 5.44 -11.83
N LEU A 153 9.80 4.44 -11.35
CA LEU A 153 11.21 4.59 -11.02
C LEU A 153 12.05 4.66 -12.29
N ARG A 154 12.77 5.76 -12.44
CA ARG A 154 13.80 5.99 -13.47
C ARG A 154 15.17 6.13 -12.82
N GLN A 155 16.19 6.39 -13.64
CA GLN A 155 17.57 6.60 -13.18
C GLN A 155 17.70 7.73 -12.15
N GLN A 156 16.95 8.83 -12.31
CA GLN A 156 17.04 10.00 -11.42
C GLN A 156 16.10 9.89 -10.20
N GLY A 157 15.14 8.98 -10.22
CA GLY A 157 14.12 8.83 -9.17
C GLY A 157 12.76 8.55 -9.78
N TYR A 158 11.72 8.72 -8.96
CA TYR A 158 10.35 8.57 -9.40
C TYR A 158 9.90 9.76 -10.24
N GLU A 159 9.25 9.47 -11.36
CA GLU A 159 8.49 10.43 -12.16
C GLU A 159 7.01 10.09 -12.12
N LEU A 160 6.16 11.11 -12.16
CA LEU A 160 4.71 10.94 -12.29
C LEU A 160 4.36 10.55 -13.73
N ILE A 161 3.57 9.50 -13.91
CA ILE A 161 3.10 9.03 -15.22
C ILE A 161 1.57 8.96 -15.27
N ASN A 162 1.01 9.08 -16.48
CA ASN A 162 -0.44 9.14 -16.69
C ASN A 162 -1.13 7.78 -16.73
N CYS A 163 -0.38 6.71 -17.00
CA CYS A 163 -0.88 5.34 -17.09
C CYS A 163 0.20 4.39 -16.58
N SER A 164 -0.19 3.25 -16.00
CA SER A 164 0.77 2.22 -15.59
C SER A 164 1.59 1.73 -16.78
N GLU A 165 2.90 1.54 -16.62
CA GLU A 165 3.71 0.89 -17.67
C GLU A 165 3.56 -0.63 -17.66
N PHE A 166 3.22 -1.19 -16.50
CA PHE A 166 2.99 -2.61 -16.34
C PHE A 166 1.57 -3.03 -16.74
N LEU A 167 0.58 -2.16 -16.52
CA LEU A 167 -0.82 -2.37 -16.90
C LEU A 167 -1.28 -1.24 -17.85
N PRO A 168 -0.72 -1.12 -19.06
CA PRO A 168 -0.95 0.04 -19.95
C PRO A 168 -2.38 0.15 -20.47
N LYS A 169 -3.16 -0.93 -20.40
CA LYS A 169 -4.57 -0.96 -20.79
C LYS A 169 -5.53 -0.73 -19.61
N LEU A 170 -5.01 -0.62 -18.38
CA LEU A 170 -5.83 -0.39 -17.20
C LEU A 170 -6.18 1.10 -17.12
N ASP A 171 -7.47 1.39 -17.24
CA ASP A 171 -8.01 2.73 -17.03
C ASP A 171 -8.26 2.97 -15.54
N LEU A 172 -7.26 3.54 -14.86
CA LEU A 172 -7.33 3.84 -13.42
C LEU A 172 -8.44 4.83 -13.07
N SER A 173 -8.86 5.67 -14.02
CA SER A 173 -9.97 6.61 -13.80
C SER A 173 -11.31 5.89 -13.73
N VAL A 174 -11.49 4.84 -14.54
CA VAL A 174 -12.66 3.96 -14.48
C VAL A 174 -12.59 3.10 -13.23
N LEU A 175 -11.45 2.48 -12.92
CA LEU A 175 -11.29 1.66 -11.69
C LEU A 175 -11.64 2.46 -10.43
N ALA A 176 -11.18 3.71 -10.34
CA ALA A 176 -11.45 4.61 -9.22
C ALA A 176 -12.94 4.79 -8.90
N GLN A 177 -13.83 4.73 -9.91
CA GLN A 177 -15.27 4.89 -9.74
C GLN A 177 -15.90 3.78 -8.88
N TYR A 178 -15.25 2.62 -8.79
CA TYR A 178 -15.77 1.45 -8.09
C TYR A 178 -15.19 1.27 -6.67
N VAL A 179 -14.11 1.98 -6.32
CA VAL A 179 -13.39 1.77 -5.04
C VAL A 179 -14.26 2.08 -3.83
N LYS A 180 -15.01 3.18 -3.86
CA LYS A 180 -15.84 3.66 -2.73
C LYS A 180 -17.26 3.09 -2.70
N SER A 181 -17.54 2.04 -3.47
CA SER A 181 -18.87 1.44 -3.49
C SER A 181 -19.24 0.82 -2.13
N PRO A 182 -20.48 1.01 -1.63
CA PRO A 182 -20.93 0.40 -0.38
C PRO A 182 -20.86 -1.12 -0.37
N SER A 183 -20.93 -1.76 -1.54
CA SER A 183 -20.81 -3.21 -1.68
C SER A 183 -19.66 -3.55 -2.62
N GLN A 184 -18.54 -4.00 -2.06
CA GLN A 184 -17.37 -4.43 -2.84
C GLN A 184 -17.73 -5.52 -3.88
N THR A 185 -18.59 -6.48 -3.52
CA THR A 185 -18.99 -7.55 -4.44
C THR A 185 -19.78 -7.01 -5.64
N GLN A 186 -20.70 -6.06 -5.42
CA GLN A 186 -21.44 -5.44 -6.53
C GLN A 186 -20.53 -4.54 -7.37
N ALA A 187 -19.57 -3.85 -6.72
CA ALA A 187 -18.57 -3.03 -7.40
C ALA A 187 -17.72 -3.86 -8.37
N VAL A 188 -17.21 -5.01 -7.90
CA VAL A 188 -16.42 -5.95 -8.72
C VAL A 188 -17.22 -6.47 -9.90
N LYS A 189 -18.50 -6.84 -9.70
CA LYS A 189 -19.39 -7.28 -10.80
C LYS A 189 -19.59 -6.17 -11.84
N ALA A 190 -19.97 -4.98 -11.39
CA ALA A 190 -20.22 -3.85 -12.29
C ALA A 190 -18.96 -3.41 -13.05
N TYR A 191 -17.80 -3.43 -12.38
CA TYR A 191 -16.51 -3.14 -13.02
C TYR A 191 -16.17 -4.21 -14.06
N ARG A 192 -16.31 -5.50 -13.73
CA ARG A 192 -16.14 -6.62 -14.67
C ARG A 192 -17.01 -6.47 -15.92
N ASP A 193 -18.29 -6.13 -15.74
CA ASP A 193 -19.20 -5.93 -16.88
C ASP A 193 -18.75 -4.74 -17.75
N THR A 194 -18.20 -3.69 -17.14
CA THR A 194 -17.64 -2.53 -17.85
C THR A 194 -16.39 -2.91 -18.66
N LEU A 195 -15.53 -3.78 -18.13
CA LEU A 195 -14.35 -4.28 -18.85
C LEU A 195 -14.73 -5.08 -20.10
N ARG A 196 -15.86 -5.79 -20.09
CA ARG A 196 -16.34 -6.63 -21.21
C ARG A 196 -17.02 -5.86 -22.34
N GLN A 197 -17.40 -4.60 -22.08
CA GLN A 197 -18.08 -3.74 -23.05
C GLN A 197 -17.10 -2.89 -23.88
N LYS A 198 -15.80 -2.95 -23.57
CA LYS A 198 -14.71 -2.32 -24.32
C LYS A 198 -14.06 -3.33 -25.26
#